data_AF-A0A967BPT9-F1
#
_entry.id   AF-A0A967BPT9-F1
#
_cell.length_a   1.000
_cell.length_b   1.000
_cell.length_c   1.000
_cell.angle_alpha   90.00
_cell.angle_beta   90.00
_cell.angle_gamma   90.00
#
_symmetry.space_group_name_H-M   'P 1'
#
loop_
_entity.id
_entity.type
_entity.pdbx_description
1 polymer ?
#
loop_
_entity_poly.entity_id
_entity_poly.type
_entity_poly.pdbx_seq_one_letter_code
_entity_poly.pdbx_strand_id
1 'polypeptide(L)'
;WVGNNDVLEAASLGLADENYPYTDPNDFKDDLTAIINELTNSTVAPIFIANIFDITDLPYFTSLPSSVTIGGNKTYLFGEDKNGIRQLTDDDLVLFWALPDYLNLKKSGDISQATALNDTLILDVEEKAEIQSIIDQYNDIITTIINSDDQLYLVDMYSIYKNISENGYTLNGVNYTAELIYFDESGNLSLNLLTTLFSYDALHPNKFGYASFANSFIAVINSSLNASLPLVTFSDL
;
A
#
# COMPACT_ATOMS: atom_id res chain seq x y z
N TRP A 1 9.80 -10.86 -4.31
CA TRP A 1 8.59 -10.03 -4.48
C TRP A 1 9.01 -8.76 -5.19
N VAL A 2 8.52 -8.57 -6.42
CA VAL A 2 8.80 -7.43 -7.30
C VAL A 2 7.45 -6.86 -7.75
N GLY A 3 7.40 -5.61 -8.23
CA GLY A 3 6.16 -5.01 -8.73
C GLY A 3 5.60 -3.86 -7.90
N ASN A 4 5.71 -3.89 -6.56
CA ASN A 4 5.16 -2.80 -5.75
C ASN A 4 5.83 -1.45 -6.06
N ASN A 5 7.15 -1.43 -6.26
CA ASN A 5 7.88 -0.20 -6.60
C ASN A 5 7.60 0.30 -8.01
N ASP A 6 7.21 -0.59 -8.94
CA ASP A 6 6.89 -0.27 -10.33
C ASP A 6 5.66 0.66 -10.45
N VAL A 7 4.79 0.67 -9.44
CA VAL A 7 3.62 1.57 -9.35
C VAL A 7 3.74 2.60 -8.21
N LEU A 8 4.51 2.30 -7.15
CA LEU A 8 4.58 3.15 -5.95
C LEU A 8 5.16 4.53 -6.23
N GLU A 9 6.19 4.65 -7.07
CA GLU A 9 6.86 5.93 -7.27
C GLU A 9 5.89 6.99 -7.82
N ALA A 10 5.18 6.67 -8.90
CA ALA A 10 4.15 7.52 -9.50
C ALA A 10 3.03 7.87 -8.49
N ALA A 11 2.53 6.87 -7.76
CA ALA A 11 1.47 7.06 -6.77
C ALA A 11 1.90 7.94 -5.58
N SER A 12 3.13 7.75 -5.09
CA SER A 12 3.65 8.47 -3.92
C SER A 12 3.97 9.93 -4.19
N LEU A 13 3.98 10.34 -5.45
CA LEU A 13 4.23 11.70 -5.89
C LEU A 13 2.97 12.45 -6.30
N GLY A 14 1.77 11.84 -6.27
CA GLY A 14 0.54 12.48 -6.78
C GLY A 14 0.70 12.92 -8.24
N LEU A 15 1.41 12.12 -9.02
CA LEU A 15 1.74 12.39 -10.42
C LEU A 15 1.50 11.14 -11.25
N ALA A 16 0.47 10.35 -10.93
CA ALA A 16 0.21 9.13 -11.67
C ALA A 16 -0.35 9.51 -13.06
N ASP A 17 0.55 9.74 -14.02
CA ASP A 17 0.21 10.20 -15.35
C ASP A 17 1.19 9.68 -16.43
N GLU A 18 0.91 10.06 -17.68
CA GLU A 18 1.73 9.71 -18.85
C GLU A 18 3.19 10.22 -18.78
N ASN A 19 3.49 11.20 -17.92
CA ASN A 19 4.79 11.86 -17.81
C ASN A 19 5.65 11.29 -16.66
N TYR A 20 5.03 10.69 -15.65
CA TYR A 20 5.70 9.95 -14.56
C TYR A 20 5.18 8.52 -14.50
N PRO A 21 5.48 7.71 -15.54
CA PRO A 21 4.81 6.45 -15.72
C PRO A 21 5.29 5.43 -14.68
N TYR A 22 4.34 4.67 -14.15
CA TYR A 22 4.57 3.32 -13.68
C TYR A 22 5.24 2.48 -14.78
N THR A 23 5.90 1.37 -14.43
CA THR A 23 6.49 0.46 -15.44
C THR A 23 5.40 0.03 -16.44
N ASP A 24 5.61 0.15 -17.75
CA ASP A 24 4.57 -0.27 -18.71
C ASP A 24 4.21 -1.76 -18.48
N PRO A 25 2.92 -2.16 -18.47
CA PRO A 25 2.55 -3.56 -18.26
C PRO A 25 3.23 -4.55 -19.21
N ASN A 26 3.59 -4.15 -20.44
CA ASN A 26 4.36 -5.01 -21.33
C ASN A 26 5.82 -5.13 -20.89
N ASP A 27 6.46 -4.03 -20.48
CA ASP A 27 7.82 -4.06 -19.96
C ASP A 27 7.89 -4.91 -18.67
N PHE A 28 6.94 -4.71 -17.74
CA PHE A 28 6.82 -5.53 -16.53
C PHE A 28 6.67 -7.02 -16.86
N LYS A 29 5.81 -7.36 -17.83
CA LYS A 29 5.62 -8.75 -18.29
C LYS A 29 6.90 -9.32 -18.88
N ASP A 30 7.58 -8.58 -19.74
CA ASP A 30 8.78 -9.05 -20.42
C ASP A 30 9.92 -9.27 -19.42
N ASP A 31 10.13 -8.34 -18.49
CA ASP A 31 11.13 -8.44 -17.43
C ASP A 31 10.83 -9.57 -16.44
N LEU A 32 9.59 -9.69 -15.96
CA LEU A 32 9.19 -10.76 -15.06
C LEU A 32 9.31 -12.13 -15.74
N THR A 33 8.91 -12.23 -17.02
CA THR A 33 9.07 -13.47 -17.81
C THR A 33 10.54 -13.84 -17.96
N ALA A 34 11.43 -12.87 -18.21
CA ALA A 34 12.87 -13.12 -18.31
C ALA A 34 13.44 -13.64 -16.98
N ILE A 35 13.07 -13.04 -15.84
CA ILE A 35 13.49 -13.50 -14.51
C ILE A 35 13.01 -14.93 -14.24
N ILE A 36 11.72 -15.21 -14.51
CA ILE A 36 11.15 -16.54 -14.25
C ILE A 36 11.77 -17.61 -15.13
N ASN A 37 11.99 -17.34 -16.42
CA ASN A 37 12.68 -18.28 -17.30
C ASN A 37 14.11 -18.58 -16.83
N GLU A 38 14.85 -17.59 -16.34
CA GLU A 38 16.20 -17.83 -15.81
C GLU A 38 16.16 -18.70 -14.55
N LEU A 39 15.22 -18.45 -13.65
CA LEU A 39 15.06 -19.22 -12.42
C LEU A 39 14.65 -20.67 -12.70
N THR A 40 13.61 -20.90 -13.52
CA THR A 40 13.10 -22.25 -13.81
C THR A 40 14.10 -23.08 -14.62
N ASN A 41 14.95 -22.46 -15.44
CA ASN A 41 16.06 -23.16 -16.12
C ASN A 41 17.25 -23.47 -15.18
N SER A 42 17.41 -22.71 -14.10
CA SER A 42 18.55 -22.82 -13.18
C SER A 42 18.30 -23.77 -12.00
N THR A 43 17.04 -24.10 -11.69
CA THR A 43 16.69 -24.97 -10.57
C THR A 43 15.43 -25.80 -10.82
N VAL A 44 15.29 -26.89 -10.08
CA VAL A 44 14.05 -27.68 -10.00
C VAL A 44 13.23 -27.38 -8.73
N ALA A 45 13.70 -26.44 -7.90
CA ALA A 45 13.04 -26.08 -6.66
C ALA A 45 11.74 -25.29 -6.92
N PRO A 46 10.67 -25.49 -6.12
CA PRO A 46 9.48 -24.65 -6.18
C PRO A 46 9.80 -23.16 -6.01
N ILE A 47 9.16 -22.31 -6.80
CA ILE A 47 9.32 -20.85 -6.77
C ILE A 47 8.00 -20.22 -6.32
N PHE A 48 8.05 -19.37 -5.32
CA PHE A 48 6.89 -18.65 -4.80
C PHE A 48 6.94 -17.18 -5.23
N ILE A 49 5.93 -16.73 -5.95
CA ILE A 49 5.80 -15.36 -6.43
C ILE A 49 4.63 -14.71 -5.70
N ALA A 50 4.87 -13.54 -5.10
CA ALA A 50 3.79 -12.73 -4.57
C ALA A 50 3.25 -11.80 -5.65
N ASN A 51 1.92 -11.70 -5.73
CA ASN A 51 1.27 -10.63 -6.49
C ASN A 51 1.38 -9.29 -5.73
N ILE A 52 0.97 -8.22 -6.38
CA ILE A 52 1.07 -6.85 -5.89
C ILE A 52 -0.22 -6.56 -5.12
N PHE A 53 -0.14 -6.09 -3.88
CA PHE A 53 -1.32 -5.65 -3.15
C PHE A 53 -1.74 -4.24 -3.58
N ASP A 54 -2.97 -3.83 -3.24
CA ASP A 54 -3.41 -2.44 -3.46
C ASP A 54 -2.54 -1.50 -2.62
N ILE A 55 -1.59 -0.81 -3.27
CA ILE A 55 -0.67 0.09 -2.59
C ILE A 55 -1.38 1.27 -1.93
N THR A 56 -2.60 1.60 -2.36
CA THR A 56 -3.40 2.68 -1.77
C THR A 56 -4.02 2.28 -0.43
N ASP A 57 -3.95 1.00 -0.04
CA ASP A 57 -4.25 0.54 1.32
C ASP A 57 -3.08 0.77 2.32
N LEU A 58 -1.89 1.18 1.85
CA LEU A 58 -0.77 1.47 2.74
C LEU A 58 -1.07 2.67 3.64
N PRO A 59 -0.50 2.72 4.86
CA PRO A 59 -0.65 3.87 5.76
C PRO A 59 -0.23 5.18 5.14
N TYR A 60 0.70 5.17 4.18
CA TYR A 60 1.10 6.34 3.42
C TYR A 60 -0.08 7.04 2.73
N PHE A 61 -1.07 6.30 2.27
CA PHE A 61 -2.21 6.83 1.54
C PHE A 61 -3.46 6.98 2.42
N THR A 62 -3.56 6.21 3.51
CA THR A 62 -4.77 6.11 4.34
C THR A 62 -4.70 6.85 5.67
N SER A 63 -3.50 7.28 6.10
CA SER A 63 -3.29 7.87 7.43
C SER A 63 -3.91 9.25 7.62
N LEU A 64 -4.05 10.04 6.55
CA LEU A 64 -4.57 11.40 6.63
C LEU A 64 -5.95 11.48 5.98
N PRO A 65 -6.97 12.00 6.69
CA PRO A 65 -8.28 12.22 6.08
C PRO A 65 -8.24 13.43 5.13
N SER A 66 -9.13 13.43 4.13
CA SER A 66 -9.33 14.56 3.21
C SER A 66 -10.04 15.78 3.84
N SER A 67 -10.23 15.76 5.16
CA SER A 67 -10.93 16.79 5.92
C SER A 67 -10.32 16.99 7.30
N VAL A 68 -10.61 18.14 7.91
CA VAL A 68 -10.25 18.47 9.29
C VAL A 68 -11.50 18.74 10.11
N THR A 69 -11.44 18.46 11.41
CA THR A 69 -12.48 18.86 12.36
C THR A 69 -12.16 20.24 12.95
N ILE A 70 -12.98 21.25 12.64
CA ILE A 70 -12.84 22.63 13.14
C ILE A 70 -14.11 22.99 13.92
N GLY A 71 -13.96 23.29 15.22
CA GLY A 71 -15.09 23.63 16.08
C GLY A 71 -16.15 22.52 16.16
N GLY A 72 -15.75 21.26 16.00
CA GLY A 72 -16.64 20.10 15.98
C GLY A 72 -17.29 19.81 14.62
N ASN A 73 -17.01 20.59 13.57
CA ASN A 73 -17.53 20.37 12.23
C ASN A 73 -16.46 19.80 11.31
N LYS A 74 -16.84 18.82 10.48
CA LYS A 74 -16.00 18.29 9.39
C LYS A 74 -15.93 19.33 8.26
N THR A 75 -14.72 19.73 7.89
CA THR A 75 -14.44 20.65 6.79
C THR A 75 -13.45 19.99 5.84
N TYR A 76 -13.88 19.69 4.62
CA TYR A 76 -12.98 19.13 3.59
C TYR A 76 -11.93 20.15 3.16
N LEU A 77 -10.71 19.66 2.96
CA LEU A 77 -9.59 20.44 2.47
C LEU A 77 -9.79 20.83 1.00
N PHE A 78 -8.95 21.74 0.51
CA PHE A 78 -8.80 21.98 -0.92
C PHE A 78 -7.52 21.31 -1.40
N GLY A 79 -7.54 20.83 -2.64
CA GLY A 79 -6.38 20.28 -3.34
C GLY A 79 -6.39 20.73 -4.80
N GLU A 80 -5.24 20.75 -5.42
CA GLU A 80 -5.05 21.00 -6.85
C GLU A 80 -4.93 19.66 -7.58
N ASP A 81 -5.79 19.42 -8.58
CA ASP A 81 -5.66 18.30 -9.52
C ASP A 81 -5.39 18.84 -10.94
N LYS A 82 -5.35 17.95 -11.94
CA LYS A 82 -5.16 18.33 -13.36
C LYS A 82 -6.19 19.32 -13.93
N ASN A 83 -7.36 19.44 -13.31
CA ASN A 83 -8.43 20.39 -13.67
C ASN A 83 -8.38 21.68 -12.83
N GLY A 84 -7.47 21.76 -11.86
CA GLY A 84 -7.21 22.91 -11.00
C GLY A 84 -7.69 22.70 -9.56
N ILE A 85 -7.74 23.80 -8.80
CA ILE A 85 -8.07 23.75 -7.38
C ILE A 85 -9.56 23.43 -7.17
N ARG A 86 -9.83 22.38 -6.39
CA ARG A 86 -11.17 22.00 -5.94
C ARG A 86 -11.18 21.58 -4.46
N GLN A 87 -12.40 21.44 -3.93
CA GLN A 87 -12.58 20.83 -2.63
C GLN A 87 -12.39 19.31 -2.75
N LEU A 88 -11.68 18.72 -1.79
CA LEU A 88 -11.51 17.27 -1.69
C LEU A 88 -12.80 16.60 -1.21
N THR A 89 -12.88 15.31 -1.45
CA THR A 89 -13.98 14.40 -1.09
C THR A 89 -13.44 13.22 -0.30
N ASP A 90 -14.31 12.34 0.19
CA ASP A 90 -13.85 11.11 0.87
C ASP A 90 -13.21 10.09 -0.11
N ASP A 91 -13.36 10.30 -1.43
CA ASP A 91 -12.75 9.45 -2.45
C ASP A 91 -11.29 9.87 -2.78
N ASP A 92 -10.90 11.09 -2.38
CA ASP A 92 -9.53 11.59 -2.52
C ASP A 92 -8.66 11.13 -1.34
N LEU A 93 -7.39 10.83 -1.64
CA LEU A 93 -6.41 10.46 -0.62
C LEU A 93 -5.47 11.64 -0.36
N VAL A 94 -5.22 11.91 0.92
CA VAL A 94 -4.19 12.88 1.33
C VAL A 94 -2.95 12.10 1.71
N LEU A 95 -1.88 12.30 0.96
CA LEU A 95 -0.65 11.53 1.13
C LEU A 95 0.01 11.86 2.46
N PHE A 96 0.66 10.89 3.10
CA PHE A 96 1.26 11.04 4.43
C PHE A 96 2.30 12.18 4.48
N TRP A 97 2.91 12.52 3.34
CA TRP A 97 3.80 13.69 3.21
C TRP A 97 3.12 15.03 3.42
N ALA A 98 1.80 15.10 3.24
CA ALA A 98 1.01 16.28 3.55
C ALA A 98 0.83 16.51 5.06
N LEU A 99 1.33 15.63 5.94
CA LEU A 99 1.12 15.73 7.39
C LEU A 99 1.48 17.11 7.97
N PRO A 100 2.62 17.76 7.62
CA PRO A 100 2.92 19.11 8.11
C PRO A 100 1.87 20.15 7.67
N ASP A 101 1.47 20.13 6.41
CA ASP A 101 0.44 21.02 5.85
C ASP A 101 -0.92 20.76 6.49
N TYR A 102 -1.32 19.49 6.60
CA TYR A 102 -2.54 19.03 7.25
C TYR A 102 -2.63 19.57 8.69
N LEU A 103 -1.57 19.42 9.49
CA LEU A 103 -1.54 19.90 10.87
C LEU A 103 -1.56 21.43 10.94
N ASN A 104 -0.94 22.13 9.99
CA ASN A 104 -0.99 23.58 9.90
C ASN A 104 -2.40 24.08 9.58
N LEU A 105 -3.07 23.47 8.59
CA LEU A 105 -4.44 23.77 8.18
C LEU A 105 -5.43 23.53 9.33
N LYS A 106 -5.30 22.41 10.03
CA LYS A 106 -6.10 22.12 11.23
C LYS A 106 -5.90 23.17 12.32
N LYS A 107 -4.67 23.62 12.54
CA LYS A 107 -4.33 24.59 13.59
C LYS A 107 -4.79 26.00 13.25
N SER A 108 -4.63 26.44 12.00
CA SER A 108 -5.04 27.77 11.56
C SER A 108 -6.55 27.87 11.39
N GLY A 109 -7.19 26.77 10.97
CA GLY A 109 -8.59 26.76 10.54
C GLY A 109 -8.82 27.47 9.20
N ASP A 110 -7.76 27.88 8.51
CA ASP A 110 -7.82 28.55 7.21
C ASP A 110 -7.92 27.50 6.11
N ILE A 111 -9.16 27.15 5.74
CA ILE A 111 -9.46 26.17 4.69
C ILE A 111 -10.11 26.90 3.51
N SER A 112 -9.31 27.18 2.48
CA SER A 112 -9.76 27.87 1.27
C SER A 112 -8.96 27.40 0.05
N GLN A 113 -9.36 27.85 -1.14
CA GLN A 113 -8.58 27.59 -2.36
C GLN A 113 -7.14 28.15 -2.28
N ALA A 114 -6.92 29.21 -1.50
CA ALA A 114 -5.58 29.79 -1.34
C ALA A 114 -4.62 28.92 -0.50
N THR A 115 -5.17 27.95 0.23
CA THR A 115 -4.45 27.01 1.08
C THR A 115 -4.60 25.57 0.57
N ALA A 116 -4.88 25.41 -0.72
CA ALA A 116 -5.01 24.10 -1.33
C ALA A 116 -3.70 23.31 -1.23
N LEU A 117 -3.82 22.01 -0.95
CA LEU A 117 -2.70 21.08 -1.06
C LEU A 117 -2.29 20.98 -2.53
N ASN A 118 -0.98 20.92 -2.77
CA ASN A 118 -0.46 20.70 -4.12
C ASN A 118 -0.83 19.29 -4.60
N ASP A 119 -0.92 19.11 -5.92
CA ASP A 119 -1.13 17.82 -6.61
C ASP A 119 -0.22 16.72 -6.03
N THR A 120 1.05 17.06 -5.74
CA THR A 120 2.03 16.12 -5.19
C THR A 120 1.81 15.66 -3.74
N LEU A 121 0.78 16.18 -3.08
CA LEU A 121 0.40 15.86 -1.70
C LEU A 121 -0.95 15.15 -1.61
N ILE A 122 -1.61 14.94 -2.74
CA ILE A 122 -2.89 14.23 -2.82
C ILE A 122 -2.80 13.13 -3.89
N LEU A 123 -3.79 12.26 -3.88
CA LEU A 123 -4.09 11.37 -5.00
C LEU A 123 -5.57 11.48 -5.26
N ASP A 124 -5.93 11.99 -6.43
CA ASP A 124 -7.33 12.18 -6.81
C ASP A 124 -8.02 10.85 -7.17
N VAL A 125 -9.34 10.88 -7.31
CA VAL A 125 -10.14 9.68 -7.61
C VAL A 125 -9.79 9.07 -8.98
N GLU A 126 -9.41 9.88 -9.97
CA GLU A 126 -9.00 9.41 -11.29
C GLU A 126 -7.62 8.73 -11.21
N GLU A 127 -6.63 9.35 -10.58
CA GLU A 127 -5.28 8.79 -10.39
C GLU A 127 -5.32 7.50 -9.57
N LYS A 128 -6.13 7.47 -8.50
CA LYS A 128 -6.35 6.26 -7.70
C LYS A 128 -6.92 5.12 -8.56
N ALA A 129 -7.89 5.42 -9.42
CA ALA A 129 -8.46 4.42 -10.31
C ALA A 129 -7.45 3.93 -11.36
N GLU A 130 -6.57 4.81 -11.85
CA GLU A 130 -5.49 4.48 -12.77
C GLU A 130 -4.45 3.56 -12.11
N ILE A 131 -4.01 3.87 -10.90
CA ILE A 131 -3.13 3.01 -10.09
C ILE A 131 -3.75 1.63 -9.90
N GLN A 132 -5.04 1.55 -9.53
CA GLN A 132 -5.72 0.27 -9.36
C GLN A 132 -5.75 -0.54 -10.66
N SER A 133 -6.05 0.11 -11.78
CA SER A 133 -6.06 -0.53 -13.10
C SER A 133 -4.68 -1.11 -13.48
N ILE A 134 -3.59 -0.44 -13.10
CA ILE A 134 -2.23 -0.93 -13.35
C ILE A 134 -1.88 -2.10 -12.45
N ILE A 135 -2.23 -2.05 -11.18
CA ILE A 135 -2.06 -3.17 -10.24
C ILE A 135 -2.81 -4.42 -10.74
N ASP A 136 -4.04 -4.24 -11.23
CA ASP A 136 -4.84 -5.33 -11.80
C ASP A 136 -4.14 -5.95 -13.01
N GLN A 137 -3.62 -5.13 -13.93
CA GLN A 137 -2.87 -5.61 -15.09
C GLN A 137 -1.60 -6.37 -14.71
N TYR A 138 -0.82 -5.87 -13.75
CA TYR A 138 0.36 -6.59 -13.26
C TYR A 138 -0.02 -7.92 -12.59
N ASN A 139 -1.11 -7.97 -11.83
CA ASN A 139 -1.58 -9.18 -11.16
C ASN A 139 -2.12 -10.22 -12.15
N ASP A 140 -2.76 -9.78 -13.24
CA ASP A 140 -3.16 -10.64 -14.36
C ASP A 140 -1.93 -11.24 -15.08
N ILE A 141 -0.87 -10.43 -15.27
CA ILE A 141 0.41 -10.88 -15.82
C ILE A 141 1.05 -11.94 -14.90
N ILE A 142 1.16 -11.65 -13.60
CA ILE A 142 1.71 -12.57 -12.60
C ILE A 142 0.92 -13.89 -12.61
N THR A 143 -0.41 -13.82 -12.63
CA THR A 143 -1.27 -15.00 -12.68
C THR A 143 -1.05 -15.81 -13.96
N THR A 144 -0.91 -15.14 -15.10
CA THR A 144 -0.62 -15.80 -16.38
C THR A 144 0.73 -16.53 -16.34
N ILE A 145 1.77 -15.90 -15.78
CA ILE A 145 3.09 -16.50 -15.64
C ILE A 145 3.06 -17.69 -14.66
N ILE A 146 2.40 -17.56 -13.50
CA ILE A 146 2.22 -18.66 -12.54
C ILE A 146 1.61 -19.90 -13.23
N ASN A 147 0.58 -19.70 -14.06
CA ASN A 147 -0.11 -20.81 -14.74
C ASN A 147 0.68 -21.43 -15.90
N SER A 148 1.88 -20.92 -16.22
CA SER A 148 2.71 -21.40 -17.32
C SER A 148 3.65 -22.55 -16.93
N ASP A 149 3.91 -22.75 -15.64
CA ASP A 149 4.86 -23.75 -15.14
C ASP A 149 4.45 -24.26 -13.73
N ASP A 150 4.36 -25.59 -13.57
CA ASP A 150 3.97 -26.25 -12.32
C ASP A 150 5.00 -26.06 -11.17
N GLN A 151 6.18 -25.51 -11.44
CA GLN A 151 7.16 -25.10 -10.43
C GLN A 151 6.75 -23.82 -9.70
N LEU A 152 5.81 -23.04 -10.25
CA LEU A 152 5.47 -21.70 -9.78
C LEU A 152 4.23 -21.71 -8.90
N TYR A 153 4.32 -21.01 -7.76
CA TYR A 153 3.24 -20.92 -6.78
C TYR A 153 2.94 -19.46 -6.47
N LEU A 154 1.64 -19.12 -6.48
CA LEU A 154 1.18 -17.79 -6.11
C LEU A 154 1.09 -17.66 -4.58
N VAL A 155 1.68 -16.59 -4.06
CA VAL A 155 1.37 -16.03 -2.74
C VAL A 155 0.44 -14.84 -2.99
N ASP A 156 -0.85 -15.00 -2.75
CA ASP A 156 -1.85 -13.96 -3.02
C ASP A 156 -1.81 -12.84 -1.96
N MET A 157 -0.74 -12.04 -2.02
CA MET A 157 -0.52 -10.88 -1.17
C MET A 157 -1.57 -9.80 -1.37
N TYR A 158 -2.25 -9.71 -2.52
CA TYR A 158 -3.38 -8.80 -2.71
C TYR A 158 -4.49 -9.11 -1.70
N SER A 159 -5.00 -10.34 -1.68
CA SER A 159 -6.04 -10.74 -0.72
C SER A 159 -5.52 -10.78 0.72
N ILE A 160 -4.31 -11.27 0.94
CA ILE A 160 -3.71 -11.40 2.28
C ILE A 160 -3.51 -10.02 2.92
N TYR A 161 -2.93 -9.06 2.19
CA TYR A 161 -2.72 -7.73 2.71
C TYR A 161 -4.04 -7.00 2.94
N LYS A 162 -5.04 -7.16 2.06
CA LYS A 162 -6.38 -6.61 2.28
C LYS A 162 -6.99 -7.10 3.60
N ASN A 163 -6.84 -8.38 3.90
CA ASN A 163 -7.31 -8.92 5.18
C ASN A 163 -6.54 -8.32 6.37
N ILE A 164 -5.23 -8.15 6.26
CA ILE A 164 -4.38 -7.54 7.30
C ILE A 164 -4.73 -6.06 7.51
N SER A 165 -4.98 -5.30 6.45
CA SER A 165 -5.34 -3.88 6.56
C SER A 165 -6.69 -3.69 7.25
N GLU A 166 -7.66 -4.57 6.97
CA GLU A 166 -9.01 -4.51 7.56
C GLU A 166 -9.11 -5.10 8.97
N ASN A 167 -8.42 -6.22 9.24
CA ASN A 167 -8.62 -7.02 10.45
C ASN A 167 -7.39 -7.07 11.38
N GLY A 168 -6.24 -6.62 10.88
CA GLY A 168 -4.96 -6.73 11.57
C GLY A 168 -4.34 -8.12 11.47
N TYR A 169 -3.23 -8.29 12.18
CA TYR A 169 -2.43 -9.48 12.27
C TYR A 169 -2.18 -9.82 13.73
N THR A 170 -2.64 -10.99 14.17
CA THR A 170 -2.44 -11.45 15.55
C THR A 170 -1.15 -12.25 15.69
N LEU A 171 -0.23 -11.76 16.53
CA LEU A 171 0.99 -12.45 16.92
C LEU A 171 1.06 -12.57 18.44
N ASN A 172 1.15 -13.80 18.94
CA ASN A 172 1.22 -14.09 20.38
C ASN A 172 0.08 -13.44 21.21
N GLY A 173 -1.13 -13.43 20.65
CA GLY A 173 -2.32 -12.85 21.31
C GLY A 173 -2.41 -11.32 21.27
N VAL A 174 -1.47 -10.63 20.64
CA VAL A 174 -1.53 -9.18 20.39
C VAL A 174 -1.95 -8.95 18.94
N ASN A 175 -2.96 -8.12 18.71
CA ASN A 175 -3.38 -7.73 17.36
C ASN A 175 -2.61 -6.48 16.92
N TYR A 176 -1.91 -6.59 15.79
CA TYR A 176 -1.21 -5.50 15.13
C TYR A 176 -2.00 -5.03 13.92
N THR A 177 -1.94 -3.76 13.56
CA THR A 177 -2.75 -3.16 12.49
C THR A 177 -1.88 -2.41 11.48
N ALA A 178 -2.39 -2.16 10.27
CA ALA A 178 -1.71 -1.30 9.31
C ALA A 178 -1.62 0.15 9.82
N GLU A 179 -2.65 0.62 10.53
CA GLU A 179 -2.75 1.99 11.04
C GLU A 179 -1.49 2.47 11.80
N LEU A 180 -0.86 3.54 11.33
CA LEU A 180 0.31 4.18 11.98
C LEU A 180 -0.11 5.39 12.82
N ILE A 181 -0.99 6.22 12.26
CA ILE A 181 -1.60 7.36 12.94
C ILE A 181 -3.11 7.32 12.74
N TYR A 182 -3.84 7.91 13.68
CA TYR A 182 -5.29 8.04 13.59
C TYR A 182 -5.76 9.34 14.25
N PHE A 183 -6.96 9.76 13.89
CA PHE A 183 -7.59 10.95 14.42
C PHE A 183 -8.85 10.57 15.21
N ASP A 184 -8.99 11.11 16.41
CA ASP A 184 -10.23 10.93 17.18
C ASP A 184 -11.41 11.73 16.56
N GLU A 185 -12.62 11.57 17.11
CA GLU A 185 -13.81 12.32 16.64
C GLU A 185 -13.65 13.85 16.73
N SER A 186 -12.77 14.34 17.60
CA SER A 186 -12.41 15.76 17.73
C SER A 186 -11.28 16.18 16.78
N GLY A 187 -10.81 15.25 15.95
CA GLY A 187 -9.70 15.43 15.02
C GLY A 187 -8.33 15.44 15.67
N ASN A 188 -8.16 15.04 16.93
CA ASN A 188 -6.83 15.02 17.55
C ASN A 188 -6.01 13.82 17.06
N LEU A 189 -4.77 14.10 16.67
CA LEU A 189 -3.81 13.10 16.23
C LEU A 189 -3.38 12.18 17.38
N SER A 190 -3.39 10.88 17.13
CA SER A 190 -2.81 9.83 17.95
C SER A 190 -1.85 8.97 17.14
N LEU A 191 -0.82 8.43 17.78
CA LEU A 191 0.18 7.57 17.16
C LEU A 191 0.00 6.13 17.65
N ASN A 192 -0.13 5.18 16.73
CA ASN A 192 -0.13 3.75 17.02
C ASN A 192 1.30 3.21 17.05
N LEU A 193 2.02 3.44 18.15
CA LEU A 193 3.44 3.04 18.25
C LEU A 193 3.64 1.60 18.75
N LEU A 194 2.63 1.02 19.40
CA LEU A 194 2.75 -0.28 20.05
C LEU A 194 2.29 -1.44 19.16
N THR A 195 1.33 -1.18 18.29
CA THR A 195 0.63 -2.21 17.53
C THR A 195 0.58 -1.92 16.03
N THR A 196 1.33 -0.95 15.52
CA THR A 196 1.46 -0.79 14.07
C THR A 196 2.34 -1.87 13.45
N LEU A 197 2.00 -2.29 12.24
CA LEU A 197 2.83 -3.15 11.39
C LEU A 197 3.84 -2.36 10.55
N PHE A 198 3.79 -1.02 10.55
CA PHE A 198 4.57 -0.17 9.66
C PHE A 198 5.64 0.64 10.38
N SER A 199 6.63 1.09 9.61
CA SER A 199 7.67 2.00 10.05
C SER A 199 7.16 3.45 10.04
N TYR A 200 7.99 4.41 10.51
CA TYR A 200 7.63 5.82 10.55
C TYR A 200 7.51 6.50 9.18
N ASP A 201 7.95 5.85 8.11
CA ASP A 201 7.74 6.33 6.74
C ASP A 201 6.32 6.02 6.21
N ALA A 202 5.50 5.28 6.97
CA ALA A 202 4.16 4.85 6.57
C ALA A 202 4.10 3.97 5.31
N LEU A 203 5.25 3.54 4.77
CA LEU A 203 5.38 2.76 3.53
C LEU A 203 5.91 1.37 3.81
N HIS A 204 7.00 1.27 4.56
CA HIS A 204 7.68 0.00 4.77
C HIS A 204 7.17 -0.69 6.04
N PRO A 205 6.95 -2.02 6.00
CA PRO A 205 6.68 -2.78 7.20
C PRO A 205 7.81 -2.63 8.23
N ASN A 206 7.46 -2.60 9.52
CA ASN A 206 8.44 -2.80 10.58
C ASN A 206 8.69 -4.31 10.81
N LYS A 207 9.44 -4.68 11.85
CA LYS A 207 9.74 -6.10 12.13
C LYS A 207 8.49 -6.99 12.31
N PHE A 208 7.41 -6.47 12.88
CA PHE A 208 6.15 -7.20 13.04
C PHE A 208 5.39 -7.31 11.72
N GLY A 209 5.40 -6.25 10.91
CA GLY A 209 4.90 -6.28 9.54
C GLY A 209 5.62 -7.31 8.68
N TYR A 210 6.96 -7.32 8.69
CA TYR A 210 7.74 -8.35 8.00
C TYR A 210 7.48 -9.75 8.54
N ALA A 211 7.26 -9.92 9.85
CA ALA A 211 6.85 -11.21 10.41
C ALA A 211 5.50 -11.68 9.86
N SER A 212 4.53 -10.76 9.71
CA SER A 212 3.23 -11.08 9.11
C SER A 212 3.35 -11.54 7.65
N PHE A 213 4.20 -10.87 6.87
CA PHE A 213 4.44 -11.24 5.47
C PHE A 213 5.21 -12.54 5.37
N ALA A 214 6.27 -12.74 6.16
CA ALA A 214 7.01 -13.99 6.21
C ALA A 214 6.09 -15.17 6.57
N ASN A 215 5.21 -15.01 7.57
CA ASN A 215 4.25 -16.04 7.96
C ASN A 215 3.20 -16.32 6.89
N SER A 216 2.84 -15.33 6.08
CA SER A 216 1.96 -15.50 4.93
C SER A 216 2.61 -16.37 3.85
N PHE A 217 3.89 -16.11 3.53
CA PHE A 217 4.67 -16.97 2.63
C PHE A 217 4.82 -18.38 3.18
N ILE A 218 5.19 -18.53 4.46
CA ILE A 218 5.36 -19.83 5.11
C ILE A 218 4.05 -20.63 5.09
N ALA A 219 2.90 -19.98 5.30
CA ALA A 219 1.60 -20.64 5.23
C ALA A 219 1.34 -21.22 3.84
N VAL A 220 1.59 -20.44 2.78
CA VAL A 220 1.44 -20.91 1.39
C VAL A 220 2.42 -22.02 1.07
N ILE A 221 3.69 -21.92 1.50
CA ILE A 221 4.69 -22.98 1.32
C ILE A 221 4.24 -24.28 1.99
N ASN A 222 3.79 -24.20 3.24
CA ASN A 222 3.34 -25.37 4.00
C ASN A 222 2.12 -26.03 3.34
N SER A 223 1.15 -25.24 2.87
CA SER A 223 -0.03 -25.79 2.18
C SER A 223 0.31 -26.38 0.81
N SER A 224 1.14 -25.70 0.01
CA SER A 224 1.44 -26.09 -1.37
C SER A 224 2.36 -27.31 -1.44
N LEU A 225 3.30 -27.44 -0.49
CA LEU A 225 4.30 -28.52 -0.49
C LEU A 225 4.05 -29.59 0.57
N ASN A 226 2.95 -29.50 1.32
CA ASN A 226 2.69 -30.34 2.50
C ASN A 226 3.90 -30.33 3.47
N ALA A 227 4.48 -29.14 3.67
CA ALA A 227 5.64 -28.93 4.51
C ALA A 227 5.23 -28.51 5.93
N SER A 228 6.23 -28.43 6.82
CA SER A 228 6.04 -28.05 8.23
C SER A 228 7.09 -27.04 8.69
N LEU A 229 7.29 -25.98 7.90
CA LEU A 229 8.14 -24.86 8.28
C LEU A 229 7.52 -24.12 9.47
N PRO A 230 8.30 -23.82 10.53
CA PRO A 230 7.82 -23.05 11.66
C PRO A 230 7.49 -21.62 11.24
N LEU A 231 6.41 -21.07 11.79
CA LEU A 231 6.10 -19.64 11.67
C LEU A 231 7.10 -18.81 12.49
N VAL A 232 7.39 -17.60 12.04
CA VAL A 232 8.05 -16.55 12.80
C VAL A 232 7.25 -16.26 14.05
N THR A 233 7.92 -16.24 15.19
CA THR A 233 7.36 -16.04 16.52
C THR A 233 7.92 -14.78 17.17
N PHE A 234 7.37 -14.40 18.32
CA PHE A 234 7.87 -13.25 19.06
C PHE A 234 9.34 -13.38 19.49
N SER A 235 9.84 -14.60 19.75
CA SER A 235 11.25 -14.81 20.12
C SER A 235 12.22 -14.57 18.97
N ASP A 236 11.73 -14.48 17.73
CA ASP A 236 12.53 -14.20 16.54
C ASP A 236 12.65 -12.69 16.24
N LEU A 237 11.95 -11.82 17.01
CA LEU A 237 11.80 -10.38 16.76
C LEU A 237 12.56 -9.46 17.70
#